data_AF-A0AA36MN51-F1
#
_entry.id   AF-A0AA36MN51-F1
#
_cell.length_a   1.000
_cell.length_b   1.000
_cell.length_c   1.000
_cell.angle_alpha   90.00
_cell.angle_beta   90.00
_cell.angle_gamma   90.00
#
_symmetry.space_group_name_H-M   'P 1'
#
loop_
_entity.id
_entity.type
_entity.pdbx_description
1 polymer ?
#
loop_
_entity_poly.entity_id
_entity_poly.type
_entity_poly.pdbx_seq_one_letter_code
_entity_poly.pdbx_strand_id
1 'polypeptide(L)'
;MSVEALEDELCEILADKQAFQLRLRQLRSELRLVEASVEALQQKENWLSGELVGGFWARRSARKSNLPSVDDFLEGRAGSEGPRMFELEDGEADLSCQEHDDWETMLDTLGVARCGYCGLRLPLDMAVIEQHSKECAVTSPTNKAACAVPRLAKRIQTVAMLCRSPWIPWSRDPNVRNAMQRLDAVGSWSSNEDRVYT
;
A
#
# COMPACT_ATOMS: atom_id res chain seq x y z
N MET A 1 14.07 10.71 -52.64
CA MET A 1 13.14 9.63 -52.26
C MET A 1 12.27 9.34 -53.46
N SER A 2 12.19 8.08 -53.90
CA SER A 2 11.28 7.67 -54.98
C SER A 2 9.84 7.63 -54.44
N VAL A 3 8.87 7.71 -55.36
CA VAL A 3 7.45 7.53 -55.03
C VAL A 3 7.22 6.15 -54.39
N GLU A 4 7.87 5.12 -54.92
CA GLU A 4 7.82 3.74 -54.38
C GLU A 4 8.20 3.68 -52.90
N ALA A 5 9.26 4.37 -52.48
CA ALA A 5 9.68 4.38 -51.07
C ALA A 5 8.63 5.00 -50.14
N LEU A 6 7.87 5.99 -50.61
CA LEU A 6 6.77 6.59 -49.84
C LEU A 6 5.54 5.69 -49.79
N GLU A 7 5.28 4.94 -50.86
CA GLU A 7 4.19 3.96 -50.90
C GLU A 7 4.46 2.81 -49.91
N ASP A 8 5.70 2.33 -49.85
CA ASP A 8 6.13 1.31 -48.87
C ASP A 8 6.00 1.83 -47.43
N GLU A 9 6.50 3.03 -47.14
CA GLU A 9 6.41 3.64 -45.80
C GLU A 9 4.94 3.85 -45.38
N LEU A 10 4.07 4.28 -46.30
CA LEU A 10 2.64 4.40 -46.02
C LEU A 10 2.01 3.05 -45.72
N CYS A 11 2.39 1.99 -46.44
CA CYS A 11 1.89 0.64 -46.19
C CYS A 11 2.32 0.12 -44.81
N GLU A 12 3.57 0.36 -44.41
CA GLU A 12 4.09 0.01 -43.09
C GLU A 12 3.32 0.75 -41.98
N ILE A 13 3.15 2.07 -42.11
CA ILE A 13 2.41 2.89 -41.13
C ILE A 13 0.94 2.42 -41.01
N LEU A 14 0.31 2.04 -42.13
CA LEU A 14 -1.05 1.52 -42.11
C LEU A 14 -1.13 0.16 -41.40
N ALA A 15 -0.16 -0.73 -41.62
CA ALA A 15 -0.06 -2.01 -40.93
C ALA A 15 0.13 -1.82 -39.42
N ASP A 16 1.04 -0.94 -39.01
CA ASP A 16 1.28 -0.60 -37.61
C ASP A 16 0.05 -0.01 -36.94
N LYS A 17 -0.64 0.92 -37.62
CA LYS A 17 -1.90 1.47 -37.12
C LYS A 17 -2.94 0.38 -36.86
N GLN A 18 -3.07 -0.59 -37.76
CA GLN A 18 -3.98 -1.72 -37.57
C GLN A 18 -3.56 -2.60 -36.39
N ALA A 19 -2.26 -2.88 -36.25
CA ALA A 19 -1.72 -3.62 -35.11
C ALA A 19 -2.01 -2.93 -33.78
N PHE A 20 -1.81 -1.61 -33.69
CA PHE A 20 -2.15 -0.83 -32.50
C PHE A 20 -3.65 -0.84 -32.20
N GLN A 21 -4.50 -0.74 -33.23
CA GLN A 21 -5.96 -0.83 -33.04
C GLN A 21 -6.40 -2.21 -32.51
N LEU A 22 -5.74 -3.29 -32.93
CA LEU A 22 -5.97 -4.63 -32.38
C LEU A 22 -5.51 -4.71 -30.93
N ARG A 23 -4.29 -4.26 -30.62
CA ARG A 23 -3.74 -4.27 -29.26
C ARG A 23 -4.61 -3.46 -28.30
N LEU A 24 -5.12 -2.31 -28.74
CA LEU A 24 -6.01 -1.45 -27.96
C LEU A 24 -7.36 -2.12 -27.69
N ARG A 25 -7.91 -2.88 -28.65
CA ARG A 25 -9.10 -3.71 -28.43
C ARG A 25 -8.85 -4.80 -27.39
N GLN A 26 -7.72 -5.49 -27.48
CA GLN A 26 -7.31 -6.52 -26.53
C GLN A 26 -7.16 -5.95 -25.11
N LEU A 27 -6.44 -4.84 -24.94
CA LEU A 27 -6.26 -4.20 -23.64
C LEU A 27 -7.60 -3.76 -23.03
N ARG A 28 -8.54 -3.28 -23.85
CA ARG A 28 -9.90 -2.96 -23.39
C ARG A 28 -10.71 -4.19 -22.98
N SER A 29 -10.44 -5.38 -23.51
CA SER A 29 -11.05 -6.61 -23.00
C SER A 29 -10.39 -7.11 -21.72
N GLU A 30 -9.06 -7.03 -21.62
CA GLU A 30 -8.32 -7.39 -20.41
C GLU A 30 -8.73 -6.49 -19.23
N LEU A 31 -8.83 -5.18 -19.44
CA LEU A 31 -9.27 -4.23 -18.43
C LEU A 31 -10.69 -4.54 -17.91
N ARG A 32 -11.62 -4.89 -18.81
CA ARG A 32 -12.97 -5.30 -18.42
C ARG A 32 -13.00 -6.58 -17.58
N LEU A 33 -12.10 -7.55 -17.86
CA LEU A 33 -11.99 -8.76 -17.04
C LEU A 33 -11.45 -8.43 -15.64
N VAL A 34 -10.46 -7.53 -15.55
CA VAL A 34 -9.92 -7.08 -14.27
C VAL A 34 -11.00 -6.36 -13.45
N GLU A 35 -11.74 -5.42 -14.05
CA GLU A 35 -12.84 -4.71 -13.40
C GLU A 35 -13.88 -5.68 -12.83
N ALA A 36 -14.33 -6.66 -13.63
CA ALA A 36 -15.27 -7.69 -13.17
C ALA A 36 -14.70 -8.55 -12.02
N SER A 37 -13.40 -8.85 -12.06
CA SER A 37 -12.74 -9.59 -10.97
C SER A 37 -12.68 -8.79 -9.67
N VAL A 38 -12.44 -7.49 -9.74
CA VAL A 38 -12.43 -6.58 -8.59
C VAL A 38 -13.83 -6.47 -7.99
N GLU A 39 -14.87 -6.30 -8.82
CA GLU A 39 -16.26 -6.28 -8.35
C GLU A 39 -16.66 -7.59 -7.66
N ALA A 40 -16.25 -8.74 -8.20
CA ALA A 40 -16.51 -10.05 -7.59
C ALA A 40 -15.80 -10.22 -6.23
N LEU A 41 -14.56 -9.76 -6.12
CA LEU A 41 -13.83 -9.76 -4.84
C LEU A 41 -14.48 -8.83 -3.83
N GLN A 42 -14.91 -7.64 -4.24
CA GLN A 42 -15.63 -6.70 -3.37
C GLN A 42 -16.95 -7.30 -2.85
N GLN A 43 -17.70 -7.99 -3.71
CA GLN A 43 -18.92 -8.69 -3.29
C GLN A 43 -18.62 -9.78 -2.27
N LYS A 44 -17.54 -10.55 -2.46
CA LYS A 44 -17.10 -11.58 -1.51
C LYS A 44 -16.66 -10.97 -0.18
N GLU A 45 -15.93 -9.86 -0.20
CA GLU A 45 -15.55 -9.11 1.00
C GLU A 45 -16.79 -8.64 1.77
N ASN A 46 -17.76 -8.06 1.08
CA ASN A 46 -19.01 -7.59 1.69
C ASN A 46 -19.80 -8.76 2.31
N TRP A 47 -19.84 -9.91 1.63
CA TRP A 47 -20.48 -11.13 2.12
C TRP A 47 -19.80 -11.65 3.40
N LEU A 48 -18.47 -11.78 3.40
CA LEU A 48 -17.68 -12.19 4.56
C LEU A 48 -17.81 -11.19 5.73
N SER A 49 -17.84 -9.89 5.42
CA SER A 49 -18.05 -8.84 6.42
C SER A 49 -19.41 -8.97 7.09
N GLY A 50 -20.45 -9.31 6.33
CA GLY A 50 -21.78 -9.63 6.87
C GLY A 50 -21.78 -10.86 7.78
N GLU A 51 -21.06 -11.92 7.41
CA GLU A 51 -20.91 -13.12 8.26
C GLU A 51 -20.18 -12.84 9.57
N LEU A 52 -19.10 -12.03 9.54
CA LEU A 52 -18.36 -11.67 10.75
C LEU A 52 -19.21 -10.83 11.70
N VAL A 53 -19.93 -9.83 11.18
CA VAL A 53 -20.79 -8.96 11.99
C VAL A 53 -22.04 -9.71 12.50
N GLY A 54 -22.61 -10.63 11.73
CA GLY A 54 -23.80 -11.38 12.14
C GLY A 54 -23.54 -12.65 12.96
N GLY A 55 -22.54 -13.44 12.57
CA GLY A 55 -22.29 -14.78 13.09
C GLY A 55 -21.44 -14.81 14.37
N PHE A 56 -20.49 -13.88 14.52
CA PHE A 56 -19.60 -13.85 15.68
C PHE A 56 -20.37 -13.49 16.96
N TRP A 57 -21.26 -12.51 16.91
CA TRP A 57 -22.08 -12.13 18.05
C TRP A 57 -23.20 -13.16 18.34
N ALA A 58 -23.80 -13.74 17.30
CA ALA A 58 -24.85 -14.75 17.46
C ALA A 58 -24.34 -16.06 18.10
N ARG A 59 -23.16 -16.56 17.70
CA ARG A 59 -22.58 -17.79 18.29
C ARG A 59 -22.00 -17.58 19.69
N ARG A 60 -21.46 -16.39 19.99
CA ARG A 60 -20.89 -16.11 21.32
C ARG A 60 -21.98 -15.90 22.37
N SER A 61 -23.16 -15.41 21.98
CA SER A 61 -24.30 -15.21 22.89
C SER A 61 -24.91 -16.54 23.36
N ALA A 62 -25.00 -17.56 22.49
CA ALA A 62 -25.59 -18.85 22.84
C ALA A 62 -24.72 -19.76 23.73
N ARG A 63 -23.41 -19.48 23.88
CA ARG A 63 -22.50 -20.26 24.74
C ARG A 63 -22.34 -19.70 26.15
N LYS A 64 -22.88 -18.50 26.44
CA LYS A 64 -22.70 -17.86 27.75
C LYS A 64 -23.61 -18.42 28.85
N SER A 65 -24.58 -19.26 28.52
CA SER A 65 -25.45 -19.93 29.51
C SER A 65 -25.09 -21.40 29.79
N ASN A 66 -24.08 -21.98 29.11
CA ASN A 66 -23.70 -23.40 29.27
C ASN A 66 -22.17 -23.60 29.33
N LEU A 67 -21.39 -22.56 29.60
CA LEU A 67 -20.00 -22.76 30.00
C LEU A 67 -20.03 -23.26 31.45
N PRO A 68 -19.45 -24.44 31.75
CA PRO A 68 -19.34 -24.92 33.13
C PRO A 68 -18.64 -23.84 33.97
N SER A 69 -19.10 -23.66 35.21
CA SER A 69 -18.52 -22.65 36.09
C SER A 69 -17.02 -22.93 36.25
N VAL A 70 -16.22 -21.87 36.35
CA VAL A 70 -14.79 -22.02 36.68
C VAL A 70 -14.63 -22.75 38.02
N ASP A 71 -15.61 -22.62 38.92
CA ASP A 71 -15.66 -23.35 40.17
C ASP A 71 -15.84 -24.87 39.96
N ASP A 72 -16.62 -25.31 38.96
CA ASP A 72 -16.75 -26.76 38.64
C ASP A 72 -15.44 -27.35 38.10
N PHE A 73 -14.53 -26.51 37.58
CA PHE A 73 -13.22 -26.93 37.09
C PHE A 73 -12.18 -26.99 38.22
N LEU A 74 -12.33 -26.15 39.26
CA LEU A 74 -11.45 -26.11 40.43
C LEU A 74 -11.88 -27.13 41.50
N GLU A 75 -13.16 -27.51 41.53
CA GLU A 75 -13.70 -28.54 42.42
C GLU A 75 -13.44 -29.95 41.87
N GLY A 76 -12.16 -30.33 41.86
CA GLY A 76 -11.74 -31.66 42.32
C GLY A 76 -12.35 -32.89 41.66
N ARG A 77 -11.81 -33.27 40.50
CA ARG A 77 -11.65 -34.70 40.16
C ARG A 77 -10.17 -35.06 40.12
N ALA A 78 -9.68 -35.51 41.27
CA ALA A 78 -8.42 -36.24 41.40
C ALA A 78 -8.55 -37.63 40.74
N GLY A 79 -8.69 -37.65 39.42
CA GLY A 79 -8.73 -38.84 38.58
C GLY A 79 -7.73 -38.67 37.45
N SER A 80 -6.55 -39.22 37.65
CA SER A 80 -5.43 -39.26 36.72
C SER A 80 -5.81 -39.88 35.38
N GLU A 81 -5.66 -39.11 34.31
CA GLU A 81 -5.34 -39.45 32.91
C GLU A 81 -6.12 -38.55 31.94
N GLY A 82 -5.66 -37.30 31.85
CA GLY A 82 -6.05 -36.39 30.77
C GLY A 82 -5.37 -36.81 29.46
N PRO A 83 -5.99 -36.58 28.29
CA PRO A 83 -5.38 -36.86 27.00
C PRO A 83 -4.09 -36.03 26.85
N ARG A 84 -2.97 -36.70 26.59
CA ARG A 84 -1.70 -36.06 26.20
C ARG A 84 -1.88 -35.34 24.86
N MET A 85 -2.43 -34.14 24.89
CA MET A 85 -2.41 -33.22 23.76
C MET A 85 -1.19 -32.34 23.93
N PHE A 86 -0.19 -32.63 23.11
CA PHE A 86 0.93 -31.78 22.69
C PHE A 86 1.54 -30.91 23.80
N GLU A 87 2.64 -31.38 24.36
CA GLU A 87 3.66 -30.54 24.99
C GLU A 87 4.15 -29.55 23.93
N LEU A 88 3.49 -28.39 23.82
CA LEU A 88 4.11 -27.21 23.26
C LEU A 88 5.04 -26.69 24.35
N GLU A 89 6.33 -26.87 24.11
CA GLU A 89 7.38 -26.22 24.88
C GLU A 89 7.05 -24.73 24.99
N ASP A 90 6.97 -24.24 26.23
CA ASP A 90 6.82 -22.83 26.58
C ASP A 90 8.07 -22.05 26.13
N GLY A 91 8.21 -21.86 24.82
CA GLY A 91 8.95 -20.74 24.29
C GLY A 91 8.10 -19.52 24.56
N GLU A 92 8.54 -18.66 25.49
CA GLU A 92 8.07 -17.29 25.67
C GLU A 92 8.22 -16.50 24.35
N ALA A 93 7.34 -16.77 23.38
CA ALA A 93 7.06 -15.86 22.31
C ALA A 93 6.24 -14.74 22.95
N ASP A 94 6.94 -13.67 23.29
CA ASP A 94 6.41 -12.38 23.67
C ASP A 94 5.49 -11.89 22.53
N LEU A 95 4.23 -12.33 22.56
CA LEU A 95 3.15 -11.91 21.68
C LEU A 95 2.69 -10.50 22.09
N SER A 96 3.64 -9.56 22.14
CA SER A 96 3.30 -8.16 22.09
C SER A 96 2.68 -7.90 20.71
N CYS A 97 1.46 -7.38 20.69
CA CYS A 97 0.70 -7.06 19.50
C CYS A 97 1.35 -5.90 18.73
N GLN A 98 2.51 -6.15 18.13
CA GLN A 98 3.24 -5.22 17.29
C GLN A 98 2.82 -5.43 15.84
N GLU A 99 1.53 -5.20 15.55
CA GLU A 99 0.95 -5.21 14.18
C GLU A 99 1.52 -4.10 13.26
N HIS A 100 2.62 -3.44 13.66
CA HIS A 100 3.19 -2.29 12.98
C HIS A 100 4.42 -2.62 12.10
N ASP A 101 4.93 -3.86 12.11
CA ASP A 101 6.20 -4.22 11.43
C ASP A 101 6.08 -5.24 10.26
N ASP A 102 4.88 -5.75 9.97
CA ASP A 102 4.68 -6.69 8.85
C ASP A 102 5.01 -6.06 7.49
N TRP A 103 4.77 -4.75 7.35
CA TRP A 103 5.09 -4.02 6.13
C TRP A 103 6.60 -3.82 5.94
N GLU A 104 7.39 -3.74 7.01
CA GLU A 104 8.86 -3.65 6.88
C GLU A 104 9.43 -4.99 6.42
N THR A 105 8.93 -6.09 6.99
CA THR A 105 9.33 -7.45 6.61
C THR A 105 8.95 -7.80 5.17
N MET A 106 7.77 -7.36 4.69
CA MET A 106 7.37 -7.60 3.30
C MET A 106 8.26 -6.82 2.30
N LEU A 107 8.76 -5.65 2.66
CA LEU A 107 9.63 -4.88 1.76
C LEU A 107 11.02 -5.50 1.61
N ASP A 108 11.51 -6.16 2.65
CA ASP A 108 12.74 -6.95 2.57
C ASP A 108 12.57 -8.13 1.60
N THR A 109 11.36 -8.72 1.52
CA THR A 109 11.06 -9.76 0.51
C THR A 109 10.92 -9.24 -0.93
N LEU A 110 10.65 -7.94 -1.11
CA LEU A 110 10.52 -7.30 -2.42
C LEU A 110 11.86 -6.83 -3.02
N GLY A 111 12.99 -7.20 -2.41
CA GLY A 111 14.32 -6.85 -2.92
C GLY A 111 14.64 -5.36 -2.73
N VAL A 112 14.32 -4.82 -1.55
CA VAL A 112 14.68 -3.45 -1.17
C VAL A 112 15.58 -3.50 0.06
N ALA A 113 16.82 -3.01 -0.06
CA ALA A 113 17.73 -2.87 1.07
C ALA A 113 17.55 -1.51 1.77
N ARG A 114 17.78 -1.47 3.08
CA ARG A 114 17.79 -0.21 3.86
C ARG A 114 19.23 0.11 4.30
N CYS A 115 19.68 1.34 4.04
CA CYS A 115 20.96 1.82 4.54
C CYS A 115 20.89 2.01 6.06
N GLY A 116 21.74 1.32 6.82
CA GLY A 116 21.77 1.42 8.29
C GLY A 116 22.20 2.78 8.83
N TYR A 117 22.84 3.63 8.02
CA TYR A 117 23.31 4.95 8.43
C TYR A 117 22.25 6.04 8.24
N CYS A 118 21.67 6.15 7.04
CA CYS A 118 20.71 7.22 6.71
C CYS A 118 19.25 6.75 6.61
N GLY A 119 19.00 5.44 6.70
CA GLY A 119 17.67 4.84 6.59
C GLY A 119 17.08 4.80 5.17
N LEU A 120 17.84 5.23 4.15
CA LEU A 120 17.37 5.26 2.76
C LEU A 120 17.13 3.84 2.23
N ARG A 121 16.00 3.65 1.53
CA ARG A 121 15.64 2.40 0.85
C ARG A 121 16.18 2.39 -0.57
N LEU A 122 16.94 1.36 -0.93
CA LEU A 122 17.64 1.17 -2.19
C LEU A 122 17.20 -0.16 -2.82
N PRO A 123 17.17 -0.30 -4.15
CA PRO A 123 17.02 -1.61 -4.80
C PRO A 123 18.11 -2.59 -4.33
N LEU A 124 17.84 -3.89 -4.36
CA LEU A 124 18.83 -4.96 -4.05
C LEU A 124 19.89 -5.13 -5.16
N ASP A 125 20.44 -4.03 -5.65
CA ASP A 125 21.53 -3.98 -6.61
C ASP A 125 22.83 -3.62 -5.88
N MET A 126 23.81 -4.52 -5.96
CA MET A 126 25.11 -4.37 -5.32
C MET A 126 25.84 -3.08 -5.73
N ALA A 127 25.72 -2.68 -7.01
CA ALA A 127 26.40 -1.47 -7.50
C ALA A 127 25.80 -0.20 -6.87
N VAL A 128 24.48 -0.15 -6.76
CA VAL A 128 23.74 0.98 -6.17
C VAL A 128 23.99 1.06 -4.66
N ILE A 129 23.97 -0.09 -3.97
CA ILE A 129 24.25 -0.18 -2.54
C ILE A 129 25.68 0.25 -2.23
N GLU A 130 26.66 -0.23 -3.00
CA GLU A 130 28.07 0.11 -2.78
C GLU A 130 28.31 1.60 -3.03
N GLN A 131 27.78 2.17 -4.12
CA GLN A 131 27.89 3.59 -4.40
C GLN A 131 27.27 4.44 -3.28
N HIS A 132 26.05 4.10 -2.85
CA HIS A 132 25.40 4.80 -1.75
C HIS A 132 26.20 4.69 -0.45
N SER A 133 26.75 3.51 -0.13
CA SER A 133 27.54 3.31 1.09
C SER A 133 28.77 4.23 1.14
N LYS A 134 29.43 4.46 -0.01
CA LYS A 134 30.57 5.38 -0.15
C LYS A 134 30.15 6.83 0.06
N GLU A 135 29.03 7.26 -0.54
CA GLU A 135 28.52 8.63 -0.42
C GLU A 135 27.91 8.92 0.97
N CYS A 136 27.23 7.94 1.55
CA CYS A 136 26.56 8.04 2.85
C CYS A 136 27.55 8.11 4.01
N ALA A 137 28.68 7.38 3.95
CA ALA A 137 29.70 7.43 4.99
C ALA A 137 30.36 8.81 5.10
N VAL A 138 30.49 9.53 3.98
CA VAL A 138 31.16 10.83 3.92
C VAL A 138 30.27 11.98 4.42
N THR A 139 28.95 11.82 4.38
CA THR A 139 27.96 12.89 4.66
C THR A 139 27.49 12.99 6.11
N SER A 140 28.16 12.28 7.01
CA SER A 140 28.20 12.47 8.48
C SER A 140 27.05 11.89 9.34
N PRO A 141 27.38 11.44 10.58
CA PRO A 141 26.50 10.73 11.52
C PRO A 141 25.61 11.60 12.42
N THR A 142 25.55 12.92 12.22
CA THR A 142 24.90 13.84 13.18
C THR A 142 23.41 14.01 12.99
N ASN A 143 22.81 13.53 11.90
CA ASN A 143 21.41 13.80 11.60
C ASN A 143 20.64 12.57 11.11
N LYS A 144 20.36 11.61 12.02
CA LYS A 144 19.36 10.54 11.76
C LYS A 144 17.99 11.09 11.32
N ALA A 145 17.72 12.37 11.59
CA ALA A 145 16.48 13.05 11.24
C ALA A 145 16.50 13.78 9.88
N ALA A 146 17.66 14.11 9.29
CA ALA A 146 17.71 14.98 8.10
C ALA A 146 17.74 14.22 6.76
N CYS A 147 18.01 12.91 6.77
CA CYS A 147 17.94 12.07 5.56
C CYS A 147 16.55 11.46 5.32
N ALA A 148 15.58 11.73 6.19
CA ALA A 148 14.17 11.51 5.88
C ALA A 148 13.80 12.39 4.68
N VAL A 149 13.86 11.79 3.50
CA VAL A 149 13.78 12.44 2.20
C VAL A 149 12.63 13.47 2.16
N PRO A 150 12.83 14.66 1.55
CA PRO A 150 11.74 15.58 1.19
C PRO A 150 10.89 15.02 0.02
N ARG A 151 10.44 13.76 0.14
CA ARG A 151 9.68 13.02 -0.89
C ARG A 151 8.20 13.35 -0.87
N LEU A 152 7.65 13.88 0.22
CA LEU A 152 6.26 14.37 0.22
C LEU A 152 6.10 15.67 -0.56
N ALA A 153 7.05 16.61 -0.48
CA ALA A 153 6.95 17.89 -1.17
C ALA A 153 6.94 17.73 -2.71
N LYS A 154 7.79 16.84 -3.26
CA LYS A 154 7.83 16.60 -4.71
C LYS A 154 6.66 15.73 -5.22
N ARG A 155 6.16 14.75 -4.43
CA ARG A 155 4.98 13.94 -4.84
C ARG A 155 3.70 14.77 -4.85
N ILE A 156 3.50 15.69 -3.90
CA ILE A 156 2.34 16.59 -3.93
C ILE A 156 2.39 17.49 -5.17
N GLN A 157 3.56 17.97 -5.56
CA GLN A 157 3.71 18.84 -6.74
C GLN A 157 3.45 18.10 -8.06
N THR A 158 3.89 16.84 -8.21
CA THR A 158 3.60 16.04 -9.41
C THR A 158 2.12 15.64 -9.50
N VAL A 159 1.49 15.27 -8.37
CA VAL A 159 0.04 14.98 -8.33
C VAL A 159 -0.78 16.24 -8.62
N ALA A 160 -0.38 17.41 -8.10
CA ALA A 160 -1.04 18.68 -8.39
C ALA A 160 -0.96 19.09 -9.88
N MET A 161 0.14 18.79 -10.58
CA MET A 161 0.25 19.04 -12.03
C MET A 161 -0.64 18.09 -12.85
N LEU A 162 -0.73 16.82 -12.46
CA LEU A 162 -1.60 15.85 -13.13
C LEU A 162 -3.08 16.22 -12.94
N CYS A 163 -3.49 16.63 -11.73
CA CYS A 163 -4.87 17.04 -11.45
C CYS A 163 -5.33 18.31 -12.19
N ARG A 164 -4.41 19.14 -12.71
CA ARG A 164 -4.73 20.33 -13.52
C ARG A 164 -4.83 20.05 -15.03
N SER A 165 -4.59 18.81 -15.46
CA SER A 165 -4.68 18.46 -16.89
C SER A 165 -6.14 18.35 -17.34
N PRO A 166 -6.57 19.07 -18.40
CA PRO A 166 -7.97 19.10 -18.89
C PRO A 166 -8.51 17.75 -19.38
N TRP A 167 -7.62 16.77 -19.61
CA TRP A 167 -7.94 15.49 -20.25
C TRP A 167 -8.29 14.38 -19.26
N ILE A 168 -8.20 14.65 -17.96
CA ILE A 168 -8.48 13.67 -16.91
C ILE A 168 -9.99 13.69 -16.56
N PRO A 169 -10.75 12.60 -16.77
CA PRO A 169 -12.22 12.59 -16.64
C PRO A 169 -12.77 12.98 -15.25
N TRP A 170 -12.00 12.76 -14.18
CA TRP A 170 -12.37 13.02 -12.79
C TRP A 170 -12.22 14.51 -12.39
N SER A 171 -11.68 15.36 -13.26
CA SER A 171 -11.58 16.82 -13.04
C SER A 171 -12.94 17.56 -13.06
N ARG A 172 -14.02 16.88 -13.49
CA ARG A 172 -15.39 17.42 -13.48
C ARG A 172 -16.20 17.06 -12.25
N ASP A 173 -15.68 16.25 -11.34
CA ASP A 173 -16.37 15.94 -10.09
C ASP A 173 -16.34 17.18 -9.16
N PRO A 174 -17.51 17.72 -8.75
CA PRO A 174 -17.58 18.87 -7.86
C PRO A 174 -16.96 18.61 -6.48
N ASN A 175 -16.93 17.37 -6.00
CA ASN A 175 -16.29 17.04 -4.72
C ASN A 175 -14.77 17.15 -4.78
N VAL A 176 -14.14 16.72 -5.89
CA VAL A 176 -12.69 16.85 -6.10
C VAL A 176 -12.29 18.32 -6.21
N ARG A 177 -13.12 19.14 -6.87
CA ARG A 177 -12.89 20.59 -6.97
C ARG A 177 -12.95 21.28 -5.60
N ASN A 178 -13.95 20.95 -4.78
CA ASN A 178 -14.06 21.50 -3.42
C ASN A 178 -12.90 21.07 -2.52
N ALA A 179 -12.41 19.83 -2.66
CA ALA A 179 -11.25 19.36 -1.91
C ALA A 179 -9.97 20.14 -2.30
N MET A 180 -9.73 20.40 -3.59
CA MET A 180 -8.57 21.20 -4.02
C MET A 180 -8.62 22.65 -3.53
N GLN A 181 -9.79 23.30 -3.54
CA GLN A 181 -9.92 24.67 -3.02
C GLN A 181 -9.59 24.77 -1.52
N ARG A 182 -9.88 23.72 -0.73
CA ARG A 182 -9.52 23.69 0.70
C ARG A 182 -8.01 23.55 0.91
N LEU A 183 -7.31 22.85 0.03
CA LEU A 183 -5.85 22.72 0.11
C LEU A 183 -5.14 24.04 -0.23
N ASP A 184 -5.61 24.78 -1.24
CA ASP A 184 -5.05 26.09 -1.58
C ASP A 184 -5.25 27.13 -0.45
N ALA A 185 -6.37 27.03 0.29
CA ALA A 185 -6.62 27.90 1.45
C ALA A 185 -5.66 27.66 2.62
N VAL A 186 -5.20 26.41 2.81
CA VAL A 186 -4.27 26.05 3.89
C VAL A 186 -2.84 26.49 3.57
N GLY A 187 -2.44 26.52 2.29
CA GLY A 187 -1.12 26.99 1.86
C GLY A 187 -0.87 28.50 2.01
N SER A 188 -1.92 29.30 2.23
CA SER A 188 -1.82 30.76 2.34
C SER A 188 -1.56 31.27 3.77
N TRP A 189 -1.56 30.38 4.77
CA TRP A 189 -1.41 30.77 6.18
C TRP A 189 0.06 30.91 6.64
N SER A 190 1.04 30.52 5.82
CA SER A 190 2.45 30.40 6.23
C SER A 190 3.31 31.67 6.08
N SER A 191 2.74 32.84 5.76
CA SER A 191 3.54 34.05 5.46
C SER A 191 3.36 35.22 6.44
N ASN A 192 2.76 35.00 7.62
CA ASN A 192 2.42 36.12 8.52
C ASN A 192 3.16 36.12 9.89
N GLU A 193 4.13 35.23 10.12
CA GLU A 193 4.82 35.15 11.43
C GLU A 193 6.10 36.00 11.57
N ASP A 194 6.61 36.65 10.52
CA ASP A 194 7.88 37.42 10.59
C ASP A 194 7.73 38.93 10.89
N ARG A 195 6.61 39.40 11.48
CA ARG A 195 6.35 40.85 11.60
C ARG A 195 6.11 41.40 13.00
N VAL A 196 6.74 40.85 14.03
CA VAL A 196 6.79 41.49 15.36
C VAL A 196 8.15 41.29 15.98
N TYR A 197 9.07 42.25 15.83
CA TYR A 197 10.07 42.66 16.82
C TYR A 197 10.79 43.92 16.31
N THR A 198 10.26 45.10 16.68
CA THR A 198 10.98 46.38 16.75
C THR A 198 10.47 47.14 17.95
#